data_AF-A0A482VJ11-F1
#
_entry.id   AF-A0A482VJ11-F1
#
_cell.length_a   1.000
_cell.length_b   1.000
_cell.length_c   1.000
_cell.angle_alpha   90.00
_cell.angle_beta   90.00
_cell.angle_gamma   90.00
#
_symmetry.space_group_name_H-M   'P 1'
#
loop_
_entity.id
_entity.type
_entity.pdbx_description
1 polymer ?
#
loop_
_entity_poly.entity_id
_entity_poly.type
_entity_poly.pdbx_seq_one_letter_code
_entity_poly.pdbx_strand_id
1 'polypeptide(L)'
;MSTNDPKRKDIINLIRRQGNFCLKSQMKIIRPVRRPTRATGSTENLMEEKDTYVTCQDCFGFFKRQFLRRHRKRCKLRTSAIDTTKRENHLTEAQLFAVCAGPYNEFYDSLRLKNEIFKIMRADKISRVAMGDILISSFAESLLRKHKRTQIRNAISNKMRELVSATKIISGYNPETRTYKASSLALHTTLKQLIHDHWNSEVSSLALKNLNENNWQKPKLLPLTSDIMQFKQYVAHEATKACDDVKNDVQVKKAYRRLTETVLALTLLLNRKHIGEIQYLKVETYKRETSANQQEELSESLSETEKILTKNFKRVIMGGKGSKPVPILFPKTIQNFINVMLSARPRCLAKNNEYLFANPTVDNKWLSGYHILKKLAVESRVNNQNLFSSTRLRKQIATILQVMHVTESEMERFASFMGHTKKTHESYY
;
A
#
# COMPACT_ATOMS: atom_id res chain seq x y z
N MET A 1 9.70 11.20 60.37
CA MET A 1 8.72 11.32 59.27
C MET A 1 7.33 10.94 59.78
N SER A 2 6.37 11.86 59.73
CA SER A 2 4.99 11.66 60.21
C SER A 2 4.33 10.41 59.61
N THR A 3 3.59 9.66 60.45
CA THR A 3 2.87 8.43 60.08
C THR A 3 1.77 8.63 59.03
N ASN A 4 1.39 9.87 58.73
CA ASN A 4 0.27 10.21 57.84
C ASN A 4 0.66 10.88 56.51
N ASP A 5 1.95 10.88 56.14
CA ASP A 5 2.41 11.46 54.87
C ASP A 5 1.74 10.78 53.64
N PRO A 6 1.01 11.53 52.78
CA PRO A 6 0.36 10.98 51.59
C PRO A 6 1.33 10.32 50.61
N LYS A 7 2.58 10.79 50.51
CA LYS A 7 3.61 10.18 49.64
C LYS A 7 3.99 8.79 50.16
N ARG A 8 4.13 8.63 51.48
CA ARG A 8 4.41 7.34 52.12
C ARG A 8 3.27 6.33 51.88
N LYS A 9 2.02 6.76 51.95
CA LYS A 9 0.85 5.91 51.63
C LYS A 9 0.83 5.45 50.18
N ASP A 10 1.16 6.33 49.23
CA ASP A 10 1.22 5.99 47.81
C ASP A 10 2.34 4.97 47.51
N ILE A 11 3.53 5.12 48.13
CA ILE A 11 4.65 4.16 48.00
C ILE A 11 4.29 2.78 48.58
N ILE A 12 3.70 2.72 49.78
CA ILE A 12 3.26 1.45 50.39
C ILE A 12 2.22 0.75 49.51
N ASN A 13 1.29 1.50 48.92
CA ASN A 13 0.29 0.95 48.01
C ASN A 13 0.91 0.44 46.71
N LEU A 14 1.96 1.07 46.20
CA LEU A 14 2.71 0.58 45.04
C LEU A 14 3.40 -0.76 45.35
N ILE A 15 4.12 -0.85 46.46
CA ILE A 15 4.79 -2.10 46.90
C ILE A 15 3.78 -3.24 47.04
N ARG A 16 2.62 -2.97 47.68
CA ARG A 16 1.53 -3.94 47.80
C ARG A 16 1.01 -4.41 46.44
N ARG A 17 0.89 -3.50 45.46
CA ARG A 17 0.43 -3.85 44.10
C ARG A 17 1.46 -4.64 43.32
N GLN A 18 2.74 -4.33 43.47
CA GLN A 18 3.84 -5.14 42.92
C GLN A 18 3.84 -6.55 43.49
N GLY A 19 3.71 -6.71 44.82
CA GLY A 19 3.57 -8.02 45.45
C GLY A 19 2.34 -8.79 44.93
N ASN A 20 1.19 -8.13 44.81
CA ASN A 20 0.00 -8.74 44.22
C ASN A 20 0.20 -9.13 42.74
N PHE A 21 0.98 -8.38 41.98
CA PHE A 21 1.32 -8.69 40.60
C PHE A 21 2.16 -9.97 40.51
N CYS A 22 3.18 -10.11 41.36
CA CYS A 22 3.99 -11.33 41.47
C CYS A 22 3.15 -12.55 41.88
N LEU A 23 2.23 -12.39 42.84
CA LEU A 23 1.32 -13.45 43.29
C LEU A 23 0.44 -14.00 42.16
N LYS A 24 0.03 -13.16 41.20
CA LYS A 24 -0.69 -13.63 40.01
C LYS A 24 0.19 -14.51 39.13
N SER A 25 1.46 -14.15 38.96
CA SER A 25 2.38 -14.93 38.11
C SER A 25 2.71 -16.30 38.74
N GLN A 26 2.93 -16.35 40.05
CA GLN A 26 3.38 -17.56 40.75
C GLN A 26 2.21 -18.47 41.18
N MET A 27 1.17 -17.90 41.78
CA MET A 27 0.06 -18.66 42.38
C MET A 27 -1.26 -18.53 41.62
N LYS A 28 -1.29 -17.80 40.49
CA LYS A 28 -2.51 -17.51 39.70
C LYS A 28 -3.63 -16.83 40.49
N ILE A 29 -3.29 -16.16 41.60
CA ILE A 29 -4.23 -15.43 42.48
C ILE A 29 -4.29 -13.96 42.04
N ILE A 30 -5.50 -13.44 41.80
CA ILE A 30 -5.71 -12.03 41.42
C ILE A 30 -6.32 -11.28 42.61
N ARG A 31 -5.66 -10.20 43.05
CA ARG A 31 -6.17 -9.29 44.10
C ARG A 31 -6.55 -7.93 43.48
N PRO A 32 -7.83 -7.68 43.18
CA PRO A 32 -8.28 -6.44 42.55
C PRO A 32 -8.16 -5.23 43.47
N VAL A 33 -7.88 -4.05 42.88
CA VAL A 33 -7.74 -2.79 43.63
C VAL A 33 -9.07 -2.35 44.25
N ARG A 34 -10.19 -2.64 43.57
CA ARG A 34 -11.54 -2.53 44.14
C ARG A 34 -12.10 -3.95 44.26
N ARG A 35 -12.29 -4.42 45.49
CA ARG A 35 -12.95 -5.71 45.74
C ARG A 35 -14.42 -5.60 45.31
N PRO A 36 -14.99 -6.62 44.65
CA PRO A 36 -16.43 -6.69 44.47
C PRO A 36 -17.13 -6.57 45.83
N THR A 37 -18.17 -5.75 45.92
CA THR A 37 -19.04 -5.74 47.11
C THR A 37 -19.60 -7.15 47.26
N ARG A 38 -19.44 -7.76 48.44
CA ARG A 38 -19.82 -9.15 48.74
C ARG A 38 -21.16 -9.51 48.08
N ALA A 39 -21.11 -10.33 47.03
CA ALA A 39 -22.22 -11.20 46.71
C ALA A 39 -21.99 -12.48 47.54
N THR A 40 -22.97 -12.78 48.38
CA THR A 40 -23.16 -14.01 49.12
C THR A 40 -22.89 -15.24 48.26
N GLY A 41 -22.09 -16.19 48.75
CA GLY A 41 -21.92 -17.51 48.15
C GLY A 41 -20.47 -17.96 48.06
N SER A 42 -20.14 -18.93 48.91
CA SER A 42 -19.06 -19.94 48.83
C SER A 42 -17.70 -19.58 48.21
N THR A 43 -16.68 -19.87 49.02
CA THR A 43 -15.23 -19.76 48.81
C THR A 43 -14.66 -20.64 47.67
N GLU A 44 -15.48 -21.10 46.72
CA GLU A 44 -15.08 -22.12 45.74
C GLU A 44 -15.14 -21.67 44.26
N ASN A 45 -15.83 -20.57 43.92
CA ASN A 45 -15.93 -20.09 42.52
C ASN A 45 -14.93 -18.98 42.14
N LEU A 46 -13.71 -19.01 42.67
CA LEU A 46 -12.65 -18.04 42.31
C LEU A 46 -11.89 -18.39 41.00
N MET A 47 -12.24 -19.51 40.35
CA MET A 47 -11.54 -19.95 39.12
C MET A 47 -12.15 -19.40 37.83
N GLU A 48 -13.41 -18.99 37.80
CA GLU A 48 -14.14 -18.73 36.55
C GLU A 48 -14.04 -17.30 36.00
N GLU A 49 -13.72 -16.28 36.80
CA GLU A 49 -13.60 -14.89 36.32
C GLU A 49 -12.16 -14.41 36.04
N LYS A 50 -11.19 -15.31 35.80
CA LYS A 50 -9.76 -14.97 35.64
C LYS A 50 -9.44 -14.03 34.47
N ASP A 51 -10.27 -14.01 33.42
CA ASP A 51 -10.06 -13.19 32.21
C ASP A 51 -10.64 -11.76 32.29
N THR A 52 -11.37 -11.44 33.36
CA THR A 52 -12.07 -10.15 33.50
C THR A 52 -11.15 -9.02 33.99
N TYR A 53 -10.03 -9.36 34.63
CA TYR A 53 -9.10 -8.40 35.24
C TYR A 53 -7.82 -8.20 34.41
N VAL A 54 -7.43 -6.93 34.24
CA VAL A 54 -6.23 -6.48 33.53
C VAL A 54 -5.37 -5.61 34.44
N THR A 55 -4.07 -5.60 34.19
CA THR A 55 -3.05 -4.89 34.98
C THR A 55 -2.78 -3.51 34.42
N CYS A 56 -2.69 -2.51 35.29
CA CYS A 56 -2.13 -1.22 34.92
C CYS A 56 -0.59 -1.31 34.90
N GLN A 57 0.04 -0.87 33.81
CA GLN A 57 1.51 -0.85 33.68
C GLN A 57 2.19 0.15 34.62
N ASP A 58 1.50 1.23 34.99
CA ASP A 58 2.07 2.32 35.79
C ASP A 58 2.00 2.02 37.30
N CYS A 59 0.88 1.43 37.76
CA CYS A 59 0.64 1.22 39.19
C CYS A 59 0.53 -0.25 39.61
N PHE A 60 0.70 -1.20 38.68
CA PHE A 60 0.61 -2.65 38.90
C PHE A 60 -0.75 -3.14 39.45
N GLY A 61 -1.75 -2.26 39.51
CA GLY A 61 -3.08 -2.58 40.04
C GLY A 61 -3.92 -3.41 39.08
N PHE A 62 -4.68 -4.36 39.62
CA PHE A 62 -5.68 -5.13 38.87
C PHE A 62 -7.04 -4.42 38.83
N PHE A 63 -7.55 -4.22 37.62
CA PHE A 63 -8.84 -3.56 37.36
C PHE A 63 -9.67 -4.39 36.37
N LYS A 64 -11.00 -4.33 36.47
CA LYS A 64 -11.85 -4.91 35.42
C LYS A 64 -11.58 -4.21 34.08
N ARG A 65 -11.64 -4.93 32.96
CA ARG A 65 -11.37 -4.42 31.60
C ARG A 65 -12.06 -3.07 31.30
N GLN A 66 -13.33 -2.95 31.67
CA GLN A 66 -14.15 -1.74 31.46
C GLN A 66 -13.69 -0.50 32.26
N PHE A 67 -12.99 -0.70 33.38
CA PHE A 67 -12.59 0.39 34.27
C PHE A 67 -11.14 0.85 34.07
N LEU A 68 -10.31 0.07 33.36
CA LEU A 68 -8.90 0.40 33.16
C LEU A 68 -8.71 1.77 32.48
N ARG A 69 -9.51 2.08 31.45
CA ARG A 69 -9.45 3.37 30.75
C ARG A 69 -9.70 4.55 31.69
N ARG A 70 -10.70 4.45 32.57
CA ARG A 70 -11.03 5.53 33.53
C ARG A 70 -9.93 5.67 34.57
N HIS A 71 -9.37 4.55 35.04
CA HIS A 71 -8.26 4.55 35.98
C HIS A 71 -7.01 5.20 35.39
N ARG A 72 -6.61 4.83 34.16
CA ARG A 72 -5.37 5.31 33.54
C ARG A 72 -5.34 6.82 33.30
N LYS A 73 -6.50 7.46 33.14
CA LYS A 73 -6.62 8.93 33.10
C LYS A 73 -6.35 9.62 34.44
N ARG A 74 -6.50 8.90 35.56
CA ARG A 74 -6.36 9.42 36.94
C ARG A 74 -5.27 8.69 37.73
N CYS A 75 -4.39 7.96 37.04
CA CYS A 75 -3.36 7.17 37.69
C CYS A 75 -2.25 8.11 38.18
N LYS A 76 -2.06 8.21 39.49
CA LYS A 76 -1.04 9.06 40.11
C LYS A 76 0.40 8.70 39.75
N LEU A 77 0.65 7.46 39.31
CA LEU A 77 1.98 6.93 39.02
C LEU A 77 2.30 6.92 37.51
N ARG A 78 1.46 7.58 36.70
CA ARG A 78 1.66 7.64 35.25
C ARG A 78 2.79 8.62 34.93
N THR A 79 3.83 8.13 34.27
CA THR A 79 5.02 8.93 33.89
C THR A 79 4.86 9.70 32.58
N SER A 80 3.92 9.30 31.71
CA SER A 80 3.72 9.89 30.38
C SER A 80 2.63 10.96 30.38
N ALA A 81 2.96 12.17 29.91
CA ALA A 81 1.99 13.25 29.68
C ALA A 81 0.86 12.79 28.74
N ILE A 82 -0.36 13.30 28.94
CA ILE A 82 -1.52 12.95 28.11
C ILE A 82 -1.34 13.61 26.73
N ASP A 83 -0.89 12.85 25.74
CA ASP A 83 -0.87 13.30 24.36
C ASP A 83 -2.29 13.17 23.79
N THR A 84 -3.04 14.28 23.79
CA THR A 84 -4.45 14.34 23.36
C THR A 84 -4.64 14.05 21.87
N THR A 85 -3.55 14.02 21.10
CA THR A 85 -3.55 13.83 19.63
C THR A 85 -3.64 12.36 19.20
N LYS A 86 -3.29 11.40 20.07
CA LYS A 86 -3.25 9.96 19.74
C LYS A 86 -4.20 9.13 20.60
N ARG A 87 -4.94 8.22 19.95
CA ARG A 87 -5.82 7.27 20.63
C ARG A 87 -4.99 6.16 21.28
N GLU A 88 -4.77 6.25 22.59
CA GLU A 88 -4.06 5.22 23.37
C GLU A 88 -4.92 3.96 23.56
N ASN A 89 -4.40 2.80 23.14
CA ASN A 89 -5.05 1.51 23.32
C ASN A 89 -4.67 0.90 24.68
N HIS A 90 -5.27 1.43 25.76
CA HIS A 90 -4.91 1.05 27.14
C HIS A 90 -4.99 -0.46 27.45
N LEU A 91 -5.87 -1.20 26.76
CA LEU A 91 -5.99 -2.66 26.92
C LEU A 91 -4.84 -3.42 26.25
N THR A 92 -4.37 -2.95 25.10
CA THR A 92 -3.21 -3.55 24.40
C THR A 92 -1.94 -3.35 25.23
N GLU A 93 -1.75 -2.14 25.76
CA GLU A 93 -0.61 -1.85 26.64
C GLU A 93 -0.62 -2.68 27.94
N ALA A 94 -1.79 -2.83 28.58
CA ALA A 94 -1.94 -3.71 29.73
C ALA A 94 -1.62 -5.18 29.41
N GLN A 95 -2.02 -5.66 28.23
CA GLN A 95 -1.73 -7.02 27.79
C GLN A 95 -0.24 -7.21 27.48
N LEU A 96 0.37 -6.24 26.79
CA LEU A 96 1.80 -6.23 26.49
C LEU A 96 2.62 -6.26 27.78
N PHE A 97 2.30 -5.38 28.73
CA PHE A 97 2.95 -5.32 30.02
C PHE A 97 2.86 -6.66 30.77
N ALA A 98 1.67 -7.27 30.80
CA ALA A 98 1.47 -8.56 31.46
C ALA A 98 2.27 -9.72 30.83
N VAL A 99 2.51 -9.67 29.52
CA VAL A 99 3.31 -10.69 28.82
C VAL A 99 4.81 -10.46 29.03
N CYS A 100 5.28 -9.23 28.85
CA CYS A 100 6.70 -8.92 28.97
C CYS A 100 7.21 -9.01 30.41
N ALA A 101 6.42 -8.61 31.40
CA ALA A 101 6.83 -8.68 32.82
C ALA A 101 6.86 -10.11 33.41
N GLY A 102 6.83 -11.13 32.56
CA GLY A 102 6.96 -12.55 32.94
C GLY A 102 8.43 -13.00 33.05
N PRO A 103 8.66 -14.32 33.19
CA PRO A 103 10.01 -14.89 33.39
C PRO A 103 10.96 -14.67 32.21
N TYR A 104 10.44 -14.41 31.01
CA TYR A 104 11.22 -14.18 29.79
C TYR A 104 11.39 -12.69 29.45
N ASN A 105 11.39 -11.79 30.45
CA ASN A 105 11.44 -10.35 30.20
C ASN A 105 12.67 -9.92 29.38
N GLU A 106 13.85 -10.45 29.69
CA GLU A 106 15.10 -10.15 28.97
C GLU A 106 15.02 -10.52 27.48
N PHE A 107 14.39 -11.66 27.16
CA PHE A 107 14.13 -12.07 25.79
C PHE A 107 13.28 -11.02 25.07
N TYR A 108 12.15 -10.60 25.65
CA TYR A 108 11.27 -9.62 25.01
C TYR A 108 11.85 -8.21 24.92
N ASP A 109 12.71 -7.82 25.87
CA ASP A 109 13.39 -6.52 25.85
C ASP A 109 14.42 -6.44 24.72
N SER A 110 15.01 -7.57 24.31
CA SER A 110 15.94 -7.64 23.19
C SER A 110 15.27 -7.54 21.80
N LEU A 111 13.94 -7.74 21.70
CA LEU A 111 13.23 -7.87 20.43
C LEU A 111 12.67 -6.53 19.92
N ARG A 112 12.90 -6.25 18.63
CA ARG A 112 12.25 -5.11 17.94
C ARG A 112 10.73 -5.31 17.83
N LEU A 113 10.29 -6.56 17.79
CA LEU A 113 8.90 -6.99 17.77
C LEU A 113 8.03 -6.30 18.84
N LYS A 114 8.56 -6.11 20.06
CA LYS A 114 7.86 -5.47 21.19
C LYS A 114 7.37 -4.06 20.87
N ASN A 115 8.20 -3.29 20.17
CA ASN A 115 7.90 -1.89 19.85
C ASN A 115 7.12 -1.72 18.55
N GLU A 116 7.33 -2.58 17.56
CA GLU A 116 6.75 -2.40 16.23
C GLU A 116 5.44 -3.18 16.01
N ILE A 117 5.30 -4.38 16.58
CA ILE A 117 4.16 -5.28 16.30
C ILE A 117 3.25 -5.43 17.51
N PHE A 118 3.78 -5.63 18.72
CA PHE A 118 2.92 -5.89 19.87
C PHE A 118 2.01 -4.70 20.22
N LYS A 119 2.44 -3.47 19.91
CA LYS A 119 1.63 -2.25 20.10
C LYS A 119 0.42 -2.16 19.17
N ILE A 120 0.48 -2.77 17.98
CA ILE A 120 -0.64 -2.77 17.01
C ILE A 120 -1.61 -3.95 17.21
N MET A 121 -1.19 -4.99 17.95
CA MET A 121 -2.02 -6.17 18.18
C MET A 121 -3.20 -5.87 19.12
N ARG A 122 -4.39 -6.34 18.74
CA ARG A 122 -5.60 -6.20 19.58
C ARG A 122 -5.49 -7.03 20.86
N ALA A 123 -6.02 -6.50 21.96
CA ALA A 123 -6.06 -7.18 23.25
C ALA A 123 -7.12 -8.30 23.32
N ASP A 124 -6.86 -9.43 22.69
CA ASP A 124 -7.67 -10.66 22.75
C ASP A 124 -6.84 -11.89 23.19
N LYS A 125 -7.54 -13.00 23.42
CA LYS A 125 -6.93 -14.26 23.91
C LYS A 125 -5.90 -14.80 22.92
N ILE A 126 -6.17 -14.71 21.62
CA ILE A 126 -5.28 -15.19 20.56
C ILE A 126 -3.98 -14.39 20.56
N SER A 127 -4.05 -13.05 20.57
CA SER A 127 -2.82 -12.24 20.67
C SER A 127 -2.07 -12.45 21.97
N ARG A 128 -2.77 -12.70 23.09
CA ARG A 128 -2.07 -12.97 24.37
C ARG A 128 -1.22 -14.23 24.25
N VAL A 129 -1.78 -15.31 23.70
CA VAL A 129 -1.05 -16.55 23.44
C VAL A 129 0.08 -16.33 22.45
N ALA A 130 -0.19 -15.64 21.33
CA ALA A 130 0.81 -15.37 20.29
C ALA A 130 2.02 -14.58 20.82
N MET A 131 1.79 -13.59 21.68
CA MET A 131 2.86 -12.79 22.28
C MET A 131 3.60 -13.54 23.38
N GLY A 132 2.90 -14.41 24.13
CA GLY A 132 3.50 -15.20 25.22
C GLY A 132 4.32 -16.40 24.73
N ASP A 133 4.14 -16.82 23.48
CA ASP A 133 4.87 -17.94 22.90
C ASP A 133 6.23 -17.49 22.32
N ILE A 134 7.30 -18.12 22.79
CA ILE A 134 8.69 -17.80 22.43
C ILE A 134 8.98 -18.17 20.97
N LEU A 135 8.44 -19.29 20.48
CA LEU A 135 8.67 -19.75 19.11
C LEU A 135 7.94 -18.85 18.12
N ILE A 136 6.69 -18.50 18.40
CA ILE A 136 5.92 -17.57 17.54
C ILE A 136 6.57 -16.18 17.56
N SER A 137 7.08 -15.73 18.71
CA SER A 137 7.76 -14.44 18.83
C SER A 137 9.10 -14.41 18.10
N SER A 138 9.94 -15.45 18.24
CA SER A 138 11.21 -15.56 17.52
C SER A 138 11.01 -15.67 15.99
N PHE A 139 9.97 -16.39 15.58
CA PHE A 139 9.55 -16.44 14.18
C PHE A 139 9.17 -15.06 13.64
N ALA A 140 8.34 -14.31 14.36
CA ALA A 140 7.92 -12.98 13.96
C ALA A 140 9.10 -11.98 13.89
N GLU A 141 10.07 -12.09 14.80
CA GLU A 141 11.30 -11.30 14.75
C GLU A 141 12.14 -11.64 13.51
N SER A 142 12.25 -12.92 13.14
CA SER A 142 12.93 -13.34 11.90
C SER A 142 12.29 -12.71 10.65
N LEU A 143 10.96 -12.61 10.60
CA LEU A 143 10.24 -11.95 9.52
C LEU A 143 10.50 -10.44 9.46
N LEU A 144 10.55 -9.79 10.62
CA LEU A 144 10.91 -8.37 10.71
C LEU A 144 12.34 -8.10 10.22
N ARG A 145 13.28 -9.01 10.50
CA ARG A 145 14.66 -8.90 10.01
C ARG A 145 14.74 -9.04 8.48
N LYS A 146 13.96 -9.96 7.90
CA LYS A 146 13.92 -10.17 6.44
C LYS A 146 13.26 -9.02 5.68
N HIS A 147 12.29 -8.32 6.28
CA HIS A 147 11.51 -7.31 5.58
C HIS A 147 11.48 -5.95 6.30
N LYS A 148 12.11 -4.93 5.69
CA LYS A 148 12.22 -3.58 6.25
C LYS A 148 11.03 -2.63 5.98
N ARG A 149 9.99 -3.08 5.28
CA ARG A 149 8.85 -2.23 4.88
C ARG A 149 7.83 -2.10 6.01
N THR A 150 7.33 -0.88 6.24
CA THR A 150 6.37 -0.59 7.33
C THR A 150 5.02 -1.30 7.21
N GLN A 151 4.55 -1.54 5.99
CA GLN A 151 3.25 -2.18 5.72
C GLN A 151 3.22 -3.67 6.10
N ILE A 152 4.38 -4.32 6.28
CA ILE A 152 4.43 -5.76 6.59
C ILE A 152 4.08 -6.07 8.05
N ARG A 153 4.09 -5.05 8.94
CA ARG A 153 3.77 -5.22 10.37
C ARG A 153 2.39 -5.82 10.59
N ASN A 154 1.39 -5.37 9.82
CA ASN A 154 0.03 -5.92 9.89
C ASN A 154 -0.01 -7.37 9.40
N ALA A 155 0.73 -7.69 8.33
CA ALA A 155 0.82 -9.05 7.82
C ALA A 155 1.48 -9.98 8.83
N ILE A 156 2.57 -9.57 9.48
CA ILE A 156 3.24 -10.37 10.52
C ILE A 156 2.32 -10.56 11.74
N SER A 157 1.61 -9.53 12.19
CA SER A 157 0.60 -9.64 13.26
C SER A 157 -0.48 -10.68 12.93
N ASN A 158 -1.01 -10.66 11.71
CA ASN A 158 -2.01 -11.65 11.28
C ASN A 158 -1.42 -13.06 11.25
N LYS A 159 -0.19 -13.22 10.74
CA LYS A 159 0.50 -14.51 10.71
C LYS A 159 0.77 -15.09 12.09
N MET A 160 1.17 -14.27 13.06
CA MET A 160 1.30 -14.72 14.45
C MET A 160 -0.03 -15.27 15.00
N ARG A 161 -1.15 -14.65 14.63
CA ARG A 161 -2.49 -15.09 15.05
C ARG A 161 -2.94 -16.36 14.34
N GLU A 162 -2.66 -16.48 13.05
CA GLU A 162 -2.94 -17.67 12.25
C GLU A 162 -2.18 -18.88 12.78
N LEU A 163 -0.89 -18.71 13.14
CA LEU A 163 -0.10 -19.79 13.75
C LEU A 163 -0.72 -20.28 15.08
N VAL A 164 -1.22 -19.38 15.93
CA VAL A 164 -1.93 -19.76 17.16
C VAL A 164 -3.22 -20.53 16.85
N SER A 165 -3.96 -20.13 15.82
CA SER A 165 -5.18 -20.84 15.42
C SER A 165 -4.88 -22.21 14.83
N ALA A 166 -3.88 -22.32 13.96
CA ALA A 166 -3.45 -23.57 13.34
C ALA A 166 -2.91 -24.55 14.40
N THR A 167 -2.06 -24.09 15.31
CA THR A 167 -1.53 -24.92 16.41
C THR A 167 -2.64 -25.44 17.32
N LYS A 168 -3.69 -24.66 17.60
CA LYS A 168 -4.87 -25.15 18.34
C LYS A 168 -5.58 -26.29 17.62
N ILE A 169 -5.74 -26.19 16.30
CA ILE A 169 -6.37 -27.24 15.49
C ILE A 169 -5.50 -28.50 15.50
N ILE A 170 -4.20 -28.35 15.24
CA ILE A 170 -3.22 -29.45 15.20
C ILE A 170 -3.11 -30.14 16.57
N SER A 171 -3.15 -29.38 17.65
CA SER A 171 -3.15 -29.91 19.02
C SER A 171 -4.42 -30.68 19.40
N GLY A 172 -5.44 -30.70 18.53
CA GLY A 172 -6.72 -31.34 18.77
C GLY A 172 -7.47 -30.73 19.96
N TYR A 173 -7.46 -29.39 20.07
CA TYR A 173 -8.15 -28.70 21.17
C TYR A 173 -9.65 -28.97 21.12
N ASN A 174 -10.18 -29.61 22.16
CA ASN A 174 -11.61 -29.79 22.32
C ASN A 174 -12.21 -28.58 23.05
N PRO A 175 -13.11 -27.80 22.43
CA PRO A 175 -13.69 -26.59 23.03
C PRO A 175 -14.58 -26.86 24.25
N GLU A 176 -15.17 -28.05 24.36
CA GLU A 176 -16.06 -28.43 25.46
C GLU A 176 -15.28 -28.85 26.71
N THR A 177 -14.24 -29.67 26.54
CA THR A 177 -13.42 -30.17 27.66
C THR A 177 -12.22 -29.27 27.98
N ARG A 178 -11.91 -28.27 27.13
CA ARG A 178 -10.71 -27.41 27.21
C ARG A 178 -9.40 -28.19 27.29
N THR A 179 -9.37 -29.42 26.77
CA THR A 179 -8.19 -30.29 26.77
C THR A 179 -7.55 -30.37 25.37
N TYR A 180 -6.25 -30.69 25.35
CA TYR A 180 -5.46 -30.89 24.14
C TYR A 180 -5.17 -32.38 23.97
N LYS A 181 -5.23 -32.90 22.75
CA LYS A 181 -4.97 -34.31 22.43
C LYS A 181 -3.47 -34.64 22.33
N ALA A 182 -2.63 -33.68 21.95
CA ALA A 182 -1.21 -33.89 21.74
C ALA A 182 -0.34 -33.33 22.88
N SER A 183 0.78 -34.02 23.19
CA SER A 183 1.81 -33.54 24.12
C SER A 183 2.59 -32.35 23.52
N SER A 184 3.07 -31.44 24.37
CA SER A 184 3.69 -30.17 23.95
C SER A 184 4.93 -30.32 23.07
N LEU A 185 5.70 -31.39 23.24
CA LEU A 185 6.93 -31.63 22.47
C LEU A 185 6.65 -31.99 21.00
N ALA A 186 5.62 -32.79 20.73
CA ALA A 186 5.22 -33.13 19.35
C ALA A 186 4.76 -31.88 18.59
N LEU A 187 4.01 -31.00 19.25
CA LEU A 187 3.55 -29.72 18.71
C LEU A 187 4.70 -28.81 18.26
N HIS A 188 5.79 -28.75 19.04
CA HIS A 188 6.95 -27.92 18.71
C HIS A 188 7.66 -28.43 17.45
N THR A 189 7.82 -29.74 17.30
CA THR A 189 8.47 -30.36 16.15
C THR A 189 7.64 -30.20 14.87
N THR A 190 6.33 -30.45 14.96
CA THR A 190 5.42 -30.29 13.82
C THR A 190 5.30 -28.83 13.40
N LEU A 191 5.23 -27.88 14.33
CA LEU A 191 5.20 -26.44 14.01
C LEU A 191 6.49 -25.98 13.31
N LYS A 192 7.65 -26.49 13.74
CA LYS A 192 8.94 -26.16 13.14
C LYS A 192 9.06 -26.70 11.70
N GLN A 193 8.59 -27.93 11.46
CA GLN A 193 8.51 -28.51 10.11
C GLN A 193 7.51 -27.74 9.23
N LEU A 194 6.33 -27.40 9.73
CA LEU A 194 5.30 -26.73 8.96
C LEU A 194 5.71 -25.31 8.53
N ILE A 195 6.41 -24.57 9.40
CA ILE A 195 7.01 -23.26 9.08
C ILE A 195 8.09 -23.39 8.00
N HIS A 196 8.87 -24.49 8.03
CA HIS A 196 9.94 -24.73 7.09
C HIS A 196 9.40 -25.18 5.71
N ASP A 197 8.38 -26.04 5.69
CA ASP A 197 7.96 -26.77 4.49
C ASP A 197 6.82 -26.10 3.71
N HIS A 198 5.88 -25.41 4.38
CA HIS A 198 4.64 -24.91 3.74
C HIS A 198 4.60 -23.39 3.48
N TRP A 199 5.64 -22.64 3.86
CA TRP A 199 5.61 -21.17 3.84
C TRP A 199 5.55 -20.56 2.43
N ASN A 200 6.35 -21.09 1.50
CA ASN A 200 6.39 -20.60 0.12
C ASN A 200 5.23 -21.17 -0.71
N SER A 201 4.84 -22.42 -0.45
CA SER A 201 3.94 -23.19 -1.31
C SER A 201 2.47 -23.02 -0.96
N GLU A 202 2.08 -22.92 0.32
CA GLU A 202 0.66 -22.84 0.71
C GLU A 202 0.26 -21.47 1.20
N VAL A 203 1.08 -20.80 2.02
CA VAL A 203 0.67 -19.52 2.63
C VAL A 203 0.74 -18.37 1.62
N SER A 204 1.84 -18.27 0.86
CA SER A 204 2.01 -17.20 -0.12
C SER A 204 1.12 -17.41 -1.34
N SER A 205 0.93 -18.66 -1.77
CA SER A 205 0.06 -19.01 -2.89
C SER A 205 -1.42 -18.85 -2.54
N LEU A 206 -1.87 -19.28 -1.35
CA LEU A 206 -3.26 -19.14 -0.91
C LEU A 206 -3.61 -17.69 -0.61
N ALA A 207 -2.69 -16.90 -0.06
CA ALA A 207 -2.89 -15.46 0.10
C ALA A 207 -3.00 -14.74 -1.25
N LEU A 208 -2.15 -15.10 -2.23
CA LEU A 208 -2.25 -14.57 -3.60
C LEU A 208 -3.54 -15.02 -4.29
N LYS A 209 -3.93 -16.28 -4.11
CA LYS A 209 -5.19 -16.85 -4.61
C LYS A 209 -6.39 -16.12 -4.02
N ASN A 210 -6.47 -15.97 -2.70
CA ASN A 210 -7.51 -15.20 -2.02
C ASN A 210 -7.55 -13.73 -2.47
N LEU A 211 -6.40 -13.07 -2.66
CA LEU A 211 -6.36 -11.71 -3.20
C LEU A 211 -6.89 -11.65 -4.64
N ASN A 212 -6.54 -12.63 -5.47
CA ASN A 212 -7.02 -12.71 -6.84
C ASN A 212 -8.52 -13.01 -6.90
N GLU A 213 -9.01 -14.00 -6.15
CA GLU A 213 -10.43 -14.36 -6.03
C GLU A 213 -11.29 -13.20 -5.53
N ASN A 214 -10.84 -12.48 -4.49
CA ASN A 214 -11.51 -11.26 -4.02
C ASN A 214 -11.49 -10.13 -5.06
N ASN A 215 -10.54 -10.14 -6.00
CA ASN A 215 -10.49 -9.22 -7.12
C ASN A 215 -11.27 -9.71 -8.35
N TRP A 216 -11.65 -10.99 -8.44
CA TRP A 216 -12.45 -11.55 -9.54
C TRP A 216 -13.90 -11.07 -9.50
N GLN A 217 -14.48 -10.98 -8.31
CA GLN A 217 -15.86 -10.52 -8.13
C GLN A 217 -16.05 -9.02 -8.43
N LYS A 218 -14.96 -8.26 -8.63
CA LYS A 218 -15.03 -6.84 -8.99
C LYS A 218 -15.02 -6.69 -10.51
N PRO A 219 -16.11 -6.23 -11.15
CA PRO A 219 -16.11 -6.02 -12.59
C PRO A 219 -15.02 -5.01 -12.96
N LYS A 220 -14.12 -5.39 -13.87
CA LYS A 220 -13.10 -4.50 -14.42
C LYS A 220 -13.79 -3.56 -15.41
N LEU A 221 -14.35 -2.47 -14.89
CA LEU A 221 -14.98 -1.44 -15.73
C LEU A 221 -13.91 -0.73 -16.60
N LEU A 222 -14.20 -0.64 -17.90
CA LEU A 222 -13.38 0.00 -18.91
C LEU A 222 -14.11 1.23 -19.47
N PRO A 223 -13.39 2.30 -19.86
CA PRO A 223 -14.02 3.49 -20.44
C PRO A 223 -14.72 3.16 -21.76
N LEU A 224 -15.91 3.70 -21.96
CA LEU A 224 -16.66 3.52 -23.21
C LEU A 224 -15.97 4.29 -24.35
N THR A 225 -16.14 3.79 -25.58
CA THR A 225 -15.60 4.45 -26.77
C THR A 225 -16.20 5.85 -26.97
N SER A 226 -17.49 6.03 -26.67
CA SER A 226 -18.17 7.33 -26.67
C SER A 226 -17.52 8.33 -25.72
N ASP A 227 -17.25 7.91 -24.46
CA ASP A 227 -16.58 8.75 -23.47
C ASP A 227 -15.17 9.15 -23.93
N ILE A 228 -14.43 8.22 -24.56
CA ILE A 228 -13.09 8.50 -25.10
C ILE A 228 -13.15 9.52 -26.24
N MET A 229 -14.16 9.45 -27.11
CA MET A 229 -14.35 10.40 -28.20
C MET A 229 -14.70 11.79 -27.66
N GLN A 230 -15.62 11.88 -26.69
CA GLN A 230 -15.96 13.13 -26.02
C GLN A 230 -14.74 13.75 -25.34
N PHE A 231 -13.97 12.95 -24.59
CA PHE A 231 -12.72 13.39 -23.97
C PHE A 231 -11.72 13.91 -25.01
N LYS A 232 -11.52 13.17 -26.12
CA LYS A 232 -10.61 13.58 -27.20
C LYS A 232 -11.01 14.92 -27.81
N GLN A 233 -12.30 15.10 -28.11
CA GLN A 233 -12.83 16.33 -28.69
C GLN A 233 -12.61 17.52 -27.75
N TYR A 234 -12.95 17.36 -26.47
CA TYR A 234 -12.74 18.39 -25.46
C TYR A 234 -11.25 18.78 -25.34
N VAL A 235 -10.36 17.80 -25.16
CA VAL A 235 -8.92 18.06 -24.99
C VAL A 235 -8.31 18.68 -26.24
N ALA A 236 -8.76 18.29 -27.44
CA ALA A 236 -8.31 18.89 -28.69
C ALA A 236 -8.73 20.36 -28.81
N HIS A 237 -9.98 20.69 -28.45
CA HIS A 237 -10.47 22.06 -28.43
C HIS A 237 -9.72 22.93 -27.41
N GLU A 238 -9.46 22.40 -26.22
CA GLU A 238 -8.65 23.10 -25.21
C GLU A 238 -7.19 23.29 -25.66
N ALA A 239 -6.63 22.34 -26.42
CA ALA A 239 -5.30 22.47 -26.99
C ALA A 239 -5.22 23.57 -28.04
N THR A 240 -6.22 23.70 -28.92
CA THR A 240 -6.26 24.79 -29.92
C THR A 240 -6.38 26.15 -29.23
N LYS A 241 -7.29 26.28 -28.25
CA LYS A 241 -7.46 27.52 -27.50
C LYS A 241 -6.19 27.93 -26.77
N ALA A 242 -5.55 27.01 -26.04
CA ALA A 242 -4.30 27.29 -25.34
C ALA A 242 -3.15 27.60 -26.31
N CYS A 243 -3.15 27.03 -27.51
CA CYS A 243 -2.17 27.34 -28.56
C CYS A 243 -2.32 28.78 -29.04
N ASP A 244 -3.55 29.23 -29.28
CA ASP A 244 -3.84 30.60 -29.72
C ASP A 244 -3.54 31.61 -28.61
N ASP A 245 -3.85 31.30 -27.36
CA ASP A 245 -3.51 32.13 -26.19
C ASP A 245 -1.98 32.31 -26.05
N VAL A 246 -1.19 31.25 -26.31
CA VAL A 246 0.29 31.33 -26.30
C VAL A 246 0.81 32.17 -27.45
N LYS A 247 0.21 32.09 -28.64
CA LYS A 247 0.62 32.90 -29.81
C LYS A 247 0.30 34.39 -29.63
N ASN A 248 -0.83 34.70 -29.00
CA ASN A 248 -1.28 36.06 -28.73
C ASN A 248 -0.67 36.66 -27.46
N ASP A 249 0.31 35.97 -26.85
CA ASP A 249 0.98 36.34 -25.60
C ASP A 249 0.03 36.64 -24.41
N VAL A 250 -1.16 36.03 -24.39
CA VAL A 250 -2.16 36.19 -23.30
C VAL A 250 -1.85 35.22 -22.16
N GLN A 251 -1.48 35.74 -20.99
CA GLN A 251 -1.21 34.92 -19.78
C GLN A 251 -0.27 33.73 -20.06
N VAL A 252 0.84 34.02 -20.77
CA VAL A 252 1.73 33.04 -21.42
C VAL A 252 2.09 31.84 -20.53
N LYS A 253 2.44 32.05 -19.26
CA LYS A 253 2.80 30.94 -18.34
C LYS A 253 1.64 29.98 -18.07
N LYS A 254 0.41 30.50 -17.95
CA LYS A 254 -0.80 29.69 -17.70
C LYS A 254 -1.25 28.99 -18.97
N ALA A 255 -1.25 29.71 -20.10
CA ALA A 255 -1.56 29.15 -21.42
C ALA A 255 -0.57 28.05 -21.81
N TYR A 256 0.74 28.29 -21.58
CA TYR A 256 1.81 27.30 -21.76
C TYR A 256 1.54 26.03 -20.96
N ARG A 257 1.29 26.15 -19.66
CA ARG A 257 0.98 25.00 -18.80
C ARG A 257 -0.21 24.22 -19.34
N ARG A 258 -1.29 24.91 -19.72
CA ARG A 258 -2.51 24.30 -20.24
C ARG A 258 -2.24 23.55 -21.55
N LEU A 259 -1.47 24.15 -22.45
CA LEU A 259 -1.04 23.53 -23.70
C LEU A 259 -0.20 22.27 -23.43
N THR A 260 0.76 22.31 -22.51
CA THR A 260 1.56 21.13 -22.16
C THR A 260 0.69 20.01 -21.55
N GLU A 261 -0.28 20.36 -20.70
CA GLU A 261 -1.23 19.40 -20.11
C GLU A 261 -2.08 18.70 -21.19
N THR A 262 -2.66 19.46 -22.13
CA THR A 262 -3.51 18.91 -23.19
C THR A 262 -2.73 18.10 -24.22
N VAL A 263 -1.55 18.58 -24.64
CA VAL A 263 -0.66 17.86 -25.57
C VAL A 263 -0.22 16.52 -24.96
N LEU A 264 0.21 16.50 -23.68
CA LEU A 264 0.57 15.26 -22.99
C LEU A 264 -0.60 14.26 -22.96
N ALA A 265 -1.81 14.73 -22.67
CA ALA A 265 -3.00 13.90 -22.65
C ALA A 265 -3.34 13.32 -24.03
N LEU A 266 -3.24 14.13 -25.10
CA LEU A 266 -3.46 13.67 -26.49
C LEU A 266 -2.40 12.64 -26.91
N THR A 267 -1.13 12.86 -26.57
CA THR A 267 -0.05 11.89 -26.87
C THR A 267 -0.27 10.57 -26.12
N LEU A 268 -0.67 10.62 -24.85
CA LEU A 268 -1.03 9.44 -24.04
C LEU A 268 -2.25 8.70 -24.61
N LEU A 269 -3.27 9.44 -25.05
CA LEU A 269 -4.50 8.89 -25.60
C LEU A 269 -4.25 8.19 -26.93
N LEU A 270 -3.43 8.79 -27.81
CA LEU A 270 -3.11 8.24 -29.12
C LEU A 270 -2.23 6.99 -29.04
N ASN A 271 -1.11 7.08 -28.32
CA ASN A 271 -0.11 6.01 -28.32
C ASN A 271 -0.47 4.83 -27.40
N ARG A 272 -1.36 5.04 -26.43
CA ARG A 272 -1.75 4.02 -25.43
C ARG A 272 -0.54 3.38 -24.72
N LYS A 273 0.55 4.13 -24.51
CA LYS A 273 1.80 3.67 -23.87
C LYS A 273 1.81 3.80 -22.36
N HIS A 274 2.81 3.22 -21.69
CA HIS A 274 3.02 3.44 -20.26
C HIS A 274 3.24 4.92 -19.99
N ILE A 275 2.60 5.48 -18.94
CA ILE A 275 2.70 6.91 -18.63
C ILE A 275 4.18 7.32 -18.49
N GLY A 276 4.97 6.47 -17.84
CA GLY A 276 6.41 6.67 -17.68
C GLY A 276 7.18 6.73 -19.01
N GLU A 277 6.69 6.09 -20.07
CA GLU A 277 7.31 6.13 -21.40
C GLU A 277 7.01 7.43 -22.16
N ILE A 278 6.01 8.21 -21.75
CA ILE A 278 5.71 9.47 -22.45
C ILE A 278 6.11 10.67 -21.58
N GLN A 279 5.82 10.63 -20.28
CA GLN A 279 6.06 11.78 -19.41
C GLN A 279 7.55 12.11 -19.20
N TYR A 280 8.45 11.13 -19.38
CA TYR A 280 9.90 11.31 -19.25
C TYR A 280 10.61 11.65 -20.56
N LEU A 281 9.88 11.85 -21.66
CA LEU A 281 10.47 12.17 -22.96
C LEU A 281 11.27 13.47 -22.88
N LYS A 282 12.52 13.45 -23.33
CA LYS A 282 13.42 14.63 -23.38
C LYS A 282 13.24 15.43 -24.66
N VAL A 283 13.49 16.73 -24.61
CA VAL A 283 13.44 17.63 -25.77
C VAL A 283 14.46 17.22 -26.84
N GLU A 284 15.68 16.84 -26.43
CA GLU A 284 16.73 16.40 -27.34
C GLU A 284 16.31 15.16 -28.13
N THR A 285 15.69 14.18 -27.47
CA THR A 285 15.19 12.96 -28.11
C THR A 285 14.10 13.27 -29.11
N TYR A 286 13.24 14.25 -28.84
CA TYR A 286 12.22 14.69 -29.80
C TYR A 286 12.81 15.47 -30.98
N LYS A 287 13.83 16.30 -30.74
CA LYS A 287 14.50 17.11 -31.77
C LYS A 287 15.43 16.30 -32.67
N ARG A 288 15.95 15.18 -32.18
CA ARG A 288 16.75 14.25 -32.99
C ARG A 288 15.89 13.79 -34.17
N GLU A 289 16.11 14.40 -35.33
CA GLU A 289 15.52 13.93 -36.56
C GLU A 289 16.15 12.59 -36.88
N THR A 290 15.30 11.61 -37.19
CA THR A 290 15.76 10.44 -37.92
C THR A 290 16.30 10.98 -39.24
N SER A 291 17.63 10.97 -39.42
CA SER A 291 18.28 11.44 -40.64
C SER A 291 17.55 10.89 -41.86
N ALA A 292 17.34 11.71 -42.90
CA ALA A 292 16.63 11.33 -44.12
C ALA A 292 17.08 9.96 -44.68
N ASN A 293 18.37 9.63 -44.60
CA ASN A 293 18.93 8.33 -45.02
C ASN A 293 18.37 7.11 -44.25
N GLN A 294 18.05 7.23 -42.95
CA GLN A 294 17.44 6.13 -42.19
C GLN A 294 15.95 5.98 -42.48
N GLN A 295 15.29 7.00 -43.04
CA GLN A 295 13.89 6.90 -43.45
C GLN A 295 13.76 6.17 -44.79
N GLU A 296 14.74 6.30 -45.69
CA GLU A 296 14.73 5.64 -47.02
C GLU A 296 14.96 4.12 -46.93
N GLU A 297 16.02 3.64 -46.27
CA GLU A 297 16.24 2.19 -46.04
C GLU A 297 15.10 1.53 -45.26
N LEU A 298 14.53 2.24 -44.28
CA LEU A 298 13.40 1.71 -43.52
C LEU A 298 12.10 1.77 -44.32
N SER A 299 11.93 2.76 -45.20
CA SER A 299 10.75 2.87 -46.05
C SER A 299 10.62 1.67 -46.99
N GLU A 300 11.71 1.10 -47.51
CA GLU A 300 11.66 -0.09 -48.37
C GLU A 300 11.14 -1.32 -47.63
N SER A 301 11.39 -1.42 -46.31
CA SER A 301 10.93 -2.54 -45.46
C SER A 301 9.49 -2.42 -44.96
N LEU A 302 8.85 -1.27 -45.12
CA LEU A 302 7.52 -0.97 -44.59
C LEU A 302 6.40 -1.23 -45.61
N SER A 303 5.27 -1.74 -45.13
CA SER A 303 4.04 -1.87 -45.94
C SER A 303 3.51 -0.50 -46.42
N GLU A 304 2.70 -0.48 -47.49
CA GLU A 304 2.16 0.77 -48.05
C GLU A 304 1.39 1.61 -47.02
N THR A 305 0.67 0.97 -46.11
CA THR A 305 -0.05 1.64 -45.03
C THR A 305 0.90 2.24 -43.99
N GLU A 306 2.00 1.58 -43.67
CA GLU A 306 3.04 2.09 -42.78
C GLU A 306 3.82 3.26 -43.41
N LYS A 307 4.07 3.24 -44.73
CA LYS A 307 4.64 4.38 -45.49
C LYS A 307 3.72 5.61 -45.45
N ILE A 308 2.41 5.41 -45.52
CA ILE A 308 1.43 6.51 -45.40
C ILE A 308 1.41 7.06 -43.96
N LEU A 309 1.57 6.21 -42.96
CA LEU A 309 1.65 6.62 -41.56
C LEU A 309 2.95 7.38 -41.26
N THR A 310 4.10 6.99 -41.79
CA THR A 310 5.36 7.75 -41.59
C THR A 310 5.32 9.14 -42.22
N LYS A 311 4.58 9.33 -43.33
CA LYS A 311 4.35 10.67 -43.94
C LYS A 311 3.51 11.62 -43.06
N ASN A 312 2.67 11.09 -42.17
CA ASN A 312 1.74 11.87 -41.36
C ASN A 312 2.08 11.95 -39.88
N PHE A 313 2.97 11.06 -39.41
CA PHE A 313 3.36 10.96 -38.01
C PHE A 313 4.89 11.03 -37.87
N LYS A 314 5.36 11.92 -36.99
CA LYS A 314 6.76 11.89 -36.53
C LYS A 314 6.92 10.75 -35.53
N ARG A 315 7.83 9.83 -35.82
CA ARG A 315 8.20 8.70 -34.95
C ARG A 315 9.40 9.09 -34.10
N VAL A 316 9.28 8.97 -32.79
CA VAL A 316 10.37 9.18 -31.83
C VAL A 316 10.60 7.87 -31.07
N ILE A 317 11.84 7.42 -30.96
CA ILE A 317 12.19 6.16 -30.30
C ILE A 317 12.81 6.46 -28.93
N MET A 318 12.34 5.80 -27.88
CA MET A 318 12.97 5.83 -26.56
C MET A 318 13.48 4.47 -26.11
N GLY A 319 14.40 4.45 -25.15
CA GLY A 319 14.81 3.24 -24.44
C GLY A 319 13.77 2.83 -23.40
N GLY A 320 13.16 1.65 -23.57
CA GLY A 320 12.30 1.00 -22.60
C GLY A 320 13.07 0.12 -21.61
N LYS A 321 12.34 -0.57 -20.73
CA LYS A 321 12.94 -1.57 -19.84
C LYS A 321 13.57 -2.71 -20.65
N GLY A 322 14.78 -3.12 -20.27
CA GLY A 322 15.52 -4.19 -20.94
C GLY A 322 16.06 -3.80 -22.32
N SER A 323 16.42 -2.52 -22.51
CA SER A 323 17.02 -1.99 -23.74
C SER A 323 16.17 -2.14 -25.01
N LYS A 324 14.85 -2.33 -24.86
CA LYS A 324 13.93 -2.43 -25.99
C LYS A 324 13.52 -1.04 -26.50
N PRO A 325 13.56 -0.78 -27.83
CA PRO A 325 13.11 0.49 -28.38
C PRO A 325 11.59 0.62 -28.27
N VAL A 326 11.12 1.76 -27.77
CA VAL A 326 9.70 2.11 -27.62
C VAL A 326 9.39 3.24 -28.59
N PRO A 327 8.69 2.99 -29.71
CA PRO A 327 8.27 4.03 -30.62
C PRO A 327 7.08 4.82 -30.05
N ILE A 328 7.12 6.15 -30.23
CA ILE A 328 6.06 7.10 -29.91
C ILE A 328 5.75 7.89 -31.17
N LEU A 329 4.48 7.96 -31.54
CA LEU A 329 3.98 8.62 -32.73
C LEU A 329 3.36 9.97 -32.39
N PHE A 330 3.71 10.99 -33.19
CA PHE A 330 3.22 12.36 -33.08
C PHE A 330 2.56 12.79 -34.40
N PRO A 331 1.23 12.94 -34.49
CA PRO A 331 0.55 13.49 -35.66
C PRO A 331 0.96 14.94 -35.90
N LYS A 332 0.87 15.41 -37.15
CA LYS A 332 1.17 16.81 -37.55
C LYS A 332 0.47 17.85 -36.65
N THR A 333 -0.78 17.61 -36.24
CA THR A 333 -1.51 18.51 -35.33
C THR A 333 -0.82 18.65 -33.97
N ILE A 334 -0.40 17.54 -33.37
CA ILE A 334 0.34 17.54 -32.10
C ILE A 334 1.74 18.14 -32.28
N GLN A 335 2.40 17.87 -33.41
CA GLN A 335 3.70 18.48 -33.73
C GLN A 335 3.61 20.01 -33.79
N ASN A 336 2.55 20.56 -34.38
CA ASN A 336 2.31 22.01 -34.41
C ASN A 336 2.18 22.59 -33.00
N PHE A 337 1.44 21.92 -32.11
CA PHE A 337 1.34 22.34 -30.70
C PHE A 337 2.69 22.24 -29.98
N ILE A 338 3.47 21.18 -30.24
CA ILE A 338 4.81 21.03 -29.67
C ILE A 338 5.76 22.12 -30.16
N ASN A 339 5.68 22.51 -31.44
CA ASN A 339 6.52 23.59 -31.99
C ASN A 339 6.23 24.93 -31.31
N VAL A 340 4.96 25.26 -31.10
CA VAL A 340 4.54 26.45 -30.32
C VAL A 340 4.99 26.35 -28.85
N MET A 341 4.89 25.16 -28.26
CA MET A 341 5.40 24.91 -26.92
C MET A 341 6.93 25.02 -26.84
N LEU A 342 7.68 24.69 -27.89
CA LEU A 342 9.13 24.85 -27.91
C LEU A 342 9.55 26.30 -28.12
N SER A 343 8.82 27.09 -28.91
CA SER A 343 9.11 28.52 -29.09
C SER A 343 8.83 29.34 -27.83
N ALA A 344 7.76 29.02 -27.09
CA ALA A 344 7.42 29.69 -25.83
C ALA A 344 8.23 29.18 -24.61
N ARG A 345 8.96 28.07 -24.74
CA ARG A 345 9.72 27.42 -23.66
C ARG A 345 10.70 28.37 -22.92
N PRO A 346 11.53 29.18 -23.60
CA PRO A 346 12.49 30.05 -22.91
C PRO A 346 11.83 31.13 -22.04
N ARG A 347 10.60 31.54 -22.37
CA ARG A 347 9.84 32.55 -21.64
C ARG A 347 9.15 31.99 -20.38
N CYS A 348 8.89 30.68 -20.35
CA CYS A 348 8.01 30.06 -19.36
C CYS A 348 8.72 29.10 -18.39
N LEU A 349 9.92 28.61 -18.72
CA LEU A 349 10.62 27.55 -17.97
C LEU A 349 12.04 27.94 -17.57
N ALA A 350 12.51 27.39 -16.46
CA ALA A 350 13.90 27.48 -16.04
C ALA A 350 14.82 26.72 -17.01
N LYS A 351 16.05 27.23 -17.23
CA LYS A 351 17.01 26.72 -18.21
C LYS A 351 17.43 25.25 -18.01
N ASN A 352 17.26 24.70 -16.81
CA ASN A 352 17.77 23.37 -16.43
C ASN A 352 16.81 22.21 -16.74
N ASN A 353 15.60 22.45 -17.25
CA ASN A 353 14.63 21.37 -17.45
C ASN A 353 14.80 20.70 -18.84
N GLU A 354 15.11 19.40 -18.86
CA GLU A 354 15.35 18.62 -20.09
C GLU A 354 14.07 17.97 -20.67
N TYR A 355 12.98 17.92 -19.89
CA TYR A 355 11.77 17.19 -20.27
C TYR A 355 10.92 17.96 -21.28
N LEU A 356 10.40 17.25 -22.28
CA LEU A 356 9.46 17.82 -23.25
C LEU A 356 8.19 18.32 -22.55
N PHE A 357 7.63 17.49 -21.67
CA PHE A 357 6.45 17.79 -20.86
C PHE A 357 6.84 18.31 -19.47
N ALA A 358 7.54 19.44 -19.46
CA ALA A 358 8.05 20.08 -18.26
C ALA A 358 6.94 20.74 -17.43
N ASN A 359 7.10 20.75 -16.10
CA ASN A 359 6.23 21.50 -15.20
C ASN A 359 6.72 22.96 -15.09
N PRO A 360 5.93 23.98 -15.47
CA PRO A 360 6.33 25.37 -15.37
C PRO A 360 6.37 25.92 -13.93
N THR A 361 5.79 25.22 -12.95
CA THR A 361 5.79 25.68 -11.55
C THR A 361 6.91 25.11 -10.69
N VAL A 362 7.57 24.04 -11.14
CA VAL A 362 8.61 23.36 -10.34
C VAL A 362 9.81 23.08 -11.22
N ASP A 363 10.99 23.49 -10.74
CA ASP A 363 12.24 23.31 -11.47
C ASP A 363 12.58 21.83 -11.67
N ASN A 364 13.09 21.54 -12.86
CA ASN A 364 13.56 20.22 -13.29
C ASN A 364 12.60 19.05 -13.01
N LYS A 365 11.28 19.28 -13.13
CA LYS A 365 10.26 18.23 -13.04
C LYS A 365 9.39 18.17 -14.28
N TRP A 366 8.89 16.98 -14.57
CA TRP A 366 7.87 16.72 -15.59
C TRP A 366 6.46 16.86 -15.00
N LEU A 367 5.47 16.94 -15.87
CA LEU A 367 4.07 16.89 -15.51
C LEU A 367 3.58 15.46 -15.26
N SER A 368 2.77 15.27 -14.22
CA SER A 368 2.23 13.95 -13.89
C SER A 368 1.05 13.58 -14.79
N GLY A 369 1.29 12.65 -15.73
CA GLY A 369 0.25 12.20 -16.66
C GLY A 369 -0.99 11.59 -15.98
N TYR A 370 -0.83 10.96 -14.80
CA TYR A 370 -1.96 10.45 -14.02
C TYR A 370 -2.89 11.56 -13.55
N HIS A 371 -2.33 12.61 -12.95
CA HIS A 371 -3.12 13.73 -12.43
C HIS A 371 -3.77 14.53 -13.56
N ILE A 372 -3.07 14.68 -14.69
CA ILE A 372 -3.59 15.40 -15.86
C ILE A 372 -4.76 14.67 -16.49
N LEU A 373 -4.63 13.36 -16.74
CA LEU A 373 -5.73 12.56 -17.30
C LEU A 373 -6.97 12.64 -16.40
N LYS A 374 -6.77 12.54 -15.07
CA LYS A 374 -7.87 12.67 -14.12
C LYS A 374 -8.49 14.06 -14.15
N LYS A 375 -7.68 15.13 -14.11
CA LYS A 375 -8.12 16.52 -14.17
C LYS A 375 -8.95 16.80 -15.44
N LEU A 376 -8.41 16.48 -16.60
CA LEU A 376 -9.07 16.70 -17.89
C LEU A 376 -10.35 15.86 -18.02
N ALA A 377 -10.41 14.67 -17.41
CA ALA A 377 -11.61 13.85 -17.44
C ALA A 377 -12.75 14.45 -16.60
N VAL A 378 -12.43 15.11 -15.48
CA VAL A 378 -13.43 15.88 -14.72
C VAL A 378 -13.94 17.05 -15.57
N GLU A 379 -13.02 17.79 -16.18
CA GLU A 379 -13.35 18.99 -16.98
C GLU A 379 -14.14 18.65 -18.26
N SER A 380 -13.86 17.50 -18.89
CA SER A 380 -14.57 17.03 -20.08
C SER A 380 -15.97 16.48 -19.79
N ARG A 381 -16.39 16.41 -18.52
CA ARG A 381 -17.71 15.91 -18.07
C ARG A 381 -18.07 14.53 -18.61
N VAL A 382 -17.08 13.64 -18.74
CA VAL A 382 -17.35 12.24 -19.11
C VAL A 382 -18.06 11.51 -17.97
N ASN A 383 -18.96 10.59 -18.30
CA ASN A 383 -19.81 9.91 -17.32
C ASN A 383 -18.98 9.20 -16.24
N ASN A 384 -17.93 8.50 -16.64
CA ASN A 384 -17.12 7.68 -15.76
C ASN A 384 -15.68 8.20 -15.63
N GLN A 385 -15.51 9.36 -15.02
CA GLN A 385 -14.22 10.06 -14.85
C GLN A 385 -13.13 9.19 -14.21
N ASN A 386 -13.50 8.33 -13.26
CA ASN A 386 -12.56 7.43 -12.58
C ASN A 386 -11.97 6.35 -13.50
N LEU A 387 -12.56 6.10 -14.67
CA LEU A 387 -12.07 5.11 -15.64
C LEU A 387 -10.93 5.64 -16.52
N PHE A 388 -10.71 6.96 -16.55
CA PHE A 388 -9.66 7.59 -17.34
C PHE A 388 -8.29 7.48 -16.65
N SER A 389 -7.76 6.26 -16.68
CA SER A 389 -6.37 5.97 -16.32
C SER A 389 -5.68 5.28 -17.48
N SER A 390 -4.38 5.54 -17.64
CA SER A 390 -3.62 4.97 -18.75
C SER A 390 -3.58 3.43 -18.72
N THR A 391 -3.70 2.80 -17.55
CA THR A 391 -3.83 1.34 -17.45
C THR A 391 -5.17 0.82 -17.94
N ARG A 392 -6.27 1.53 -17.64
CA ARG A 392 -7.62 1.17 -18.13
C ARG A 392 -7.76 1.43 -19.63
N LEU A 393 -7.21 2.53 -20.13
CA LEU A 393 -7.18 2.84 -21.56
C LEU A 393 -6.37 1.79 -22.37
N ARG A 394 -5.28 1.24 -21.80
CA ARG A 394 -4.57 0.11 -22.42
C ARG A 394 -5.36 -1.19 -22.44
N LYS A 395 -6.08 -1.48 -21.36
CA LYS A 395 -6.98 -2.64 -21.31
C LYS A 395 -8.12 -2.52 -22.31
N GLN A 396 -8.71 -1.34 -22.42
CA GLN A 396 -9.78 -1.08 -23.35
C GLN A 396 -9.39 -1.33 -24.81
N ILE A 397 -8.23 -0.84 -25.26
CA ILE A 397 -7.79 -1.09 -26.64
C ILE A 397 -7.49 -2.57 -26.90
N ALA A 398 -6.90 -3.28 -25.93
CA ALA A 398 -6.64 -4.70 -26.07
C ALA A 398 -7.93 -5.54 -26.14
N THR A 399 -8.92 -5.24 -25.29
CA THR A 399 -10.24 -5.88 -25.33
C THR A 399 -10.93 -5.63 -26.68
N ILE A 400 -10.83 -4.42 -27.24
CA ILE A 400 -11.38 -4.15 -28.58
C ILE A 400 -10.68 -4.99 -29.65
N LEU A 401 -9.36 -5.10 -29.61
CA LEU A 401 -8.61 -5.89 -30.60
C LEU A 401 -8.90 -7.39 -30.49
N GLN A 402 -9.14 -7.90 -29.27
CA GLN A 402 -9.63 -9.27 -29.07
C GLN A 402 -11.02 -9.47 -29.71
N VAL A 403 -11.93 -8.53 -29.52
CA VAL A 403 -13.29 -8.58 -30.14
C VAL A 403 -13.21 -8.46 -31.66
N MET A 404 -12.24 -7.72 -32.20
CA MET A 404 -12.05 -7.51 -33.64
C MET A 404 -11.43 -8.71 -34.38
N HIS A 405 -11.18 -9.85 -33.72
CA HIS A 405 -10.58 -11.05 -34.33
C HIS A 405 -9.32 -10.76 -35.16
N VAL A 406 -8.46 -9.88 -34.64
CA VAL A 406 -7.18 -9.52 -35.26
C VAL A 406 -6.30 -10.76 -35.42
N THR A 407 -5.62 -10.89 -36.56
CA THR A 407 -4.78 -12.06 -36.83
C THR A 407 -3.61 -12.15 -35.85
N GLU A 408 -3.06 -13.35 -35.68
CA GLU A 408 -1.95 -13.59 -34.74
C GLU A 408 -0.71 -12.72 -35.04
N SER A 409 -0.43 -12.50 -36.34
CA SER A 409 0.68 -11.65 -36.79
C SER A 409 0.45 -10.16 -36.50
N GLU A 410 -0.78 -9.68 -36.64
CA GLU A 410 -1.16 -8.30 -36.33
C GLU A 410 -1.17 -8.05 -34.82
N MET A 411 -1.57 -9.05 -34.02
CA MET A 411 -1.53 -8.98 -32.57
C MET A 411 -0.08 -8.91 -32.05
N GLU A 412 0.85 -9.65 -32.67
CA GLU A 412 2.28 -9.56 -32.36
C GLU A 412 2.87 -8.19 -32.70
N ARG A 413 2.54 -7.65 -33.88
CA ARG A 413 2.91 -6.27 -34.27
C ARG A 413 2.36 -5.25 -33.30
N PHE A 414 1.11 -5.42 -32.87
CA PHE A 414 0.48 -4.53 -31.90
C PHE A 414 1.09 -4.62 -30.50
N ALA A 415 1.35 -5.82 -29.99
CA ALA A 415 2.01 -6.01 -28.69
C ALA A 415 3.43 -5.40 -28.68
N SER A 416 4.18 -5.61 -29.77
CA SER A 416 5.47 -4.96 -30.00
C SER A 416 5.32 -3.43 -30.05
N PHE A 417 4.33 -2.93 -30.79
CA PHE A 417 3.99 -1.51 -30.80
C PHE A 417 3.59 -1.00 -29.42
N MET A 418 3.02 -1.79 -28.51
CA MET A 418 2.71 -1.38 -27.14
C MET A 418 3.89 -1.56 -26.16
N GLY A 419 5.02 -2.12 -26.59
CA GLY A 419 6.24 -2.26 -25.80
C GLY A 419 6.29 -3.49 -24.89
N HIS A 420 5.49 -4.53 -25.17
CA HIS A 420 5.48 -5.77 -24.40
C HIS A 420 5.39 -7.00 -25.30
N THR A 421 5.65 -8.19 -24.74
CA THR A 421 5.59 -9.44 -25.50
C THR A 421 4.13 -9.89 -25.67
N LYS A 422 3.85 -10.67 -26.72
CA LYS A 422 2.53 -11.28 -26.95
C LYS A 422 1.99 -12.03 -25.73
N LYS A 423 2.80 -12.89 -25.11
CA LYS A 423 2.45 -13.57 -23.84
C LYS A 423 2.07 -12.60 -22.72
N THR A 424 2.71 -11.43 -22.66
CA THR A 424 2.36 -10.37 -21.69
C THR A 424 1.07 -9.65 -22.08
N HIS A 425 0.77 -9.55 -23.37
CA HIS A 425 -0.50 -9.03 -23.85
C HIS A 425 -1.64 -9.97 -23.40
N GLU A 426 -1.57 -11.24 -23.83
CA GLU A 426 -2.57 -12.28 -23.55
C GLU A 426 -2.84 -12.50 -22.05
N SER A 427 -1.82 -12.36 -21.20
CA SER A 427 -1.97 -12.60 -19.75
C SER A 427 -2.54 -11.41 -18.96
N TYR A 428 -2.39 -10.18 -19.46
CA TYR A 428 -2.74 -8.96 -18.70
C TYR A 428 -3.84 -8.10 -19.32
N TYR A 429 -4.12 -8.32 -20.60
CA TYR A 429 -4.95 -7.48 -21.45
C TYR A 429 -5.89 -8.35 -22.28
#